data_AF-A0A0E9LSZ1-F1
#
_entry.id   AF-A0A0E9LSZ1-F1
#
_cell.length_a   1.000
_cell.length_b   1.000
_cell.length_c   1.000
_cell.angle_alpha   90.00
_cell.angle_beta   90.00
_cell.angle_gamma   90.00
#
_symmetry.space_group_name_H-M   'P 1'
#
loop_
_entity.id
_entity.type
_entity.pdbx_description
1 polymer ?
#
loop_
_entity_poly.entity_id
_entity_poly.type
_entity_poly.pdbx_seq_one_letter_code
_entity_poly.pdbx_strand_id
1 'polypeptide(L)'
;MDQGASAAVKLCETPNRHIAGLVEQHLSQHFSDKTVWKKMVMNQVNETIDLAEFRQNALGYLTPGMLRFESEDKRVYTFNYPVIHYPDAAQTVSFDKILDIEGVLEGIKGQYLLLDGNRVLNIRRHSGYEMVMDY
;
A
#
# COMPACT_ATOMS: atom_id res chain seq x y z
N MET A 1 0.81 1.33 7.56
CA MET A 1 1.27 1.15 6.15
C MET A 1 0.45 2.09 5.29
N ASP A 2 1.10 2.95 4.50
CA ASP A 2 0.37 4.00 3.78
C ASP A 2 -0.29 3.50 2.49
N GLN A 3 0.33 2.51 1.82
CA GLN A 3 -0.07 2.06 0.49
C GLN A 3 -0.92 0.77 0.46
N GLY A 4 -1.36 0.22 1.60
CA GLY A 4 -2.27 -0.93 1.62
C GLY A 4 -1.78 -2.21 0.92
N ALA A 5 -0.47 -2.40 0.80
CA ALA A 5 0.15 -3.56 0.15
C ALA A 5 -0.34 -4.87 0.79
N SER A 6 -0.64 -5.87 -0.05
CA SER A 6 -1.11 -7.20 0.38
C SER A 6 0.04 -8.19 0.55
N ALA A 7 1.16 -7.96 -0.14
CA ALA A 7 2.40 -8.68 0.08
C ALA A 7 3.62 -7.82 -0.26
N ALA A 8 4.79 -8.21 0.26
CA ALA A 8 6.07 -7.56 -0.03
C ALA A 8 7.22 -8.57 0.06
N VAL A 9 8.32 -8.27 -0.62
CA VAL A 9 9.58 -9.01 -0.52
C VAL A 9 10.70 -8.02 -0.32
N LYS A 10 11.68 -8.35 0.52
CA LYS A 10 12.81 -7.46 0.79
C LYS A 10 13.82 -7.56 -0.36
N LEU A 11 14.21 -6.40 -0.88
CA LEU A 11 15.20 -6.30 -1.97
C LEU A 11 16.60 -6.00 -1.43
N CYS A 12 16.73 -4.92 -0.66
CA CYS A 12 18.01 -4.45 -0.11
C CYS A 12 17.92 -4.09 1.37
N GLU A 13 19.02 -4.26 2.10
CA GLU A 13 19.24 -3.74 3.45
C GLU A 13 20.40 -2.76 3.42
N THR A 14 20.07 -1.48 3.53
CA THR A 14 21.03 -0.39 3.39
C THR A 14 21.33 0.22 4.77
N PRO A 15 22.55 0.75 4.98
CA PRO A 15 22.95 1.26 6.30
C PRO A 15 22.27 2.59 6.66
N ASN A 16 21.62 3.28 5.71
CA ASN A 16 20.91 4.52 5.95
C ASN A 16 19.85 4.80 4.87
N ARG A 17 18.93 5.72 5.18
CA ARG A 17 17.84 6.13 4.28
C ARG A 17 18.33 6.78 2.98
N HIS A 18 19.50 7.41 2.99
CA HIS A 18 20.04 8.03 1.78
C HIS A 18 20.37 6.99 0.71
N ILE A 19 21.04 5.90 1.08
CA ILE A 19 21.35 4.79 0.15
C ILE A 19 20.07 4.05 -0.25
N ALA A 20 19.12 3.86 0.67
CA ALA A 20 17.80 3.32 0.31
C ALA A 20 17.14 4.16 -0.80
N GLY A 21 17.10 5.48 -0.63
CA GLY A 21 16.53 6.40 -1.62
C GLY A 21 17.24 6.36 -2.97
N LEU A 22 18.56 6.18 -3.01
CA LEU A 22 19.30 6.01 -4.27
C LEU A 22 18.90 4.72 -5.00
N VAL A 23 18.72 3.61 -4.28
CA VAL A 23 18.24 2.34 -4.85
C VAL A 23 16.80 2.49 -5.35
N GLU A 24 15.91 3.10 -4.55
CA GLU A 24 14.52 3.36 -4.93
C GLU A 24 14.41 4.23 -6.18
N GLN A 25 15.16 5.33 -6.24
CA GLN A 25 15.18 6.25 -7.39
C GLN A 25 15.71 5.57 -8.67
N HIS A 26 16.68 4.66 -8.52
CA HIS A 26 17.18 3.88 -9.65
C HIS A 26 16.10 2.92 -10.17
N LEU A 27 15.46 2.19 -9.25
CA LEU A 27 14.40 1.23 -9.59
C LEU A 27 13.13 1.90 -10.12
N SER A 28 12.80 3.12 -9.70
CA SER A 28 11.61 3.84 -10.18
C SER A 28 11.66 4.14 -11.69
N GLN A 29 12.81 4.01 -12.33
CA GLN A 29 12.95 4.10 -13.79
C GLN A 29 12.41 2.86 -14.51
N HIS A 30 12.36 1.73 -13.81
CA HIS A 30 11.92 0.43 -14.33
C HIS A 30 10.54 0.02 -13.81
N PHE A 31 10.20 0.43 -12.58
CA PHE A 31 8.95 0.08 -11.92
C PHE A 31 8.10 1.32 -11.66
N SER A 32 6.81 1.22 -11.97
CA SER A 32 5.84 2.28 -11.69
C SER A 32 5.42 2.25 -10.23
N ASP A 33 5.54 3.39 -9.54
CA ASP A 33 5.04 3.60 -8.16
C ASP A 33 3.50 3.82 -8.11
N LYS A 34 2.79 3.52 -9.20
CA LYS A 34 1.33 3.73 -9.27
C LYS A 34 0.58 2.57 -8.63
N THR A 35 0.05 2.81 -7.44
CA THR A 35 -0.96 1.92 -6.84
C THR A 35 -2.34 2.15 -7.45
N VAL A 36 -2.97 1.09 -7.98
CA VAL A 36 -4.38 1.14 -8.40
C VAL A 36 -5.26 1.01 -7.15
N TRP A 37 -5.40 2.11 -6.40
CA TRP A 37 -6.00 2.10 -5.07
C TRP A 37 -7.42 1.51 -5.03
N LYS A 38 -8.24 1.72 -6.08
CA LYS A 38 -9.59 1.14 -6.15
C LYS A 38 -9.55 -0.38 -6.06
N LYS A 39 -8.74 -1.02 -6.89
CA LYS A 39 -8.56 -2.48 -6.86
C LYS A 39 -8.06 -2.94 -5.50
N MET A 40 -7.12 -2.20 -4.92
CA MET A 40 -6.57 -2.52 -3.60
C MET A 40 -7.63 -2.48 -2.48
N VAL A 41 -8.43 -1.42 -2.38
CA VAL A 41 -9.47 -1.30 -1.34
C VAL A 41 -10.65 -2.23 -1.59
N MET A 42 -10.86 -2.69 -2.81
CA MET A 42 -11.84 -3.73 -3.16
C MET A 42 -11.28 -5.15 -3.01
N ASN A 43 -10.08 -5.29 -2.46
CA ASN A 43 -9.35 -6.55 -2.33
C ASN A 43 -9.15 -7.35 -3.63
N GLN A 44 -9.12 -6.66 -4.77
CA GLN A 44 -8.78 -7.24 -6.07
C GLN A 44 -7.25 -7.33 -6.22
N VAL A 45 -6.66 -8.23 -5.44
CA VAL A 45 -5.23 -8.52 -5.48
C VAL A 45 -4.94 -9.42 -6.69
N ASN A 46 -3.89 -9.10 -7.44
CA ASN A 46 -3.46 -9.98 -8.51
C ASN A 46 -2.60 -11.12 -7.94
N GLU A 47 -3.20 -12.28 -7.76
CA GLU A 47 -2.53 -13.47 -7.21
C GLU A 47 -1.55 -14.12 -8.19
N THR A 48 -1.56 -13.73 -9.47
CA THR A 48 -0.63 -14.30 -10.47
C THR A 48 0.76 -13.67 -10.44
N ILE A 49 0.97 -12.67 -9.59
CA ILE A 49 2.26 -11.98 -9.43
C ILE A 49 3.20 -12.85 -8.59
N ASP A 50 4.27 -13.35 -9.20
CA ASP A 50 5.36 -14.00 -8.48
C ASP A 50 6.36 -12.96 -7.94
N LEU A 51 6.28 -12.67 -6.65
CA LEU A 51 7.19 -11.73 -6.00
C LEU A 51 8.65 -12.18 -6.00
N ALA A 52 8.93 -13.49 -6.07
CA ALA A 52 10.30 -13.99 -6.16
C ALA A 52 10.89 -13.68 -7.55
N GLU A 53 10.11 -13.85 -8.61
CA GLU A 53 10.49 -13.45 -9.97
C GLU A 53 10.71 -11.94 -10.06
N PHE A 54 9.77 -11.15 -9.53
CA PHE A 54 9.90 -9.69 -9.47
C PHE A 54 11.15 -9.24 -8.72
N ARG A 55 11.50 -9.90 -7.61
CA ARG A 55 12.74 -9.64 -6.87
C ARG A 55 13.97 -9.89 -7.75
N GLN A 56 14.02 -11.01 -8.46
CA GLN A 56 15.14 -11.33 -9.36
C GLN A 56 15.27 -10.30 -10.48
N ASN A 57 14.16 -9.95 -11.12
CA ASN A 57 14.13 -8.91 -12.15
C ASN A 57 14.61 -7.56 -11.61
N ALA A 58 14.16 -7.16 -10.42
CA ALA A 58 14.57 -5.92 -9.77
C ALA A 58 16.08 -5.90 -9.47
N LEU A 59 16.65 -7.00 -8.97
CA LEU A 59 18.09 -7.12 -8.74
C LEU A 59 18.89 -7.03 -10.03
N GLY A 60 18.37 -7.55 -11.15
CA GLY A 60 19.00 -7.47 -12.47
C GLY A 60 19.20 -6.04 -12.98
N TYR A 61 18.42 -5.07 -12.48
CA TYR A 61 18.59 -3.66 -12.82
C TYR A 61 19.58 -2.92 -11.91
N LEU A 62 20.00 -3.50 -10.78
CA LEU A 62 20.88 -2.83 -9.83
C LEU A 62 22.34 -2.78 -10.31
N THR A 63 23.02 -1.69 -9.99
CA THR A 63 24.47 -1.58 -10.25
C THR A 63 25.29 -2.43 -9.27
N PRO A 64 26.55 -2.80 -9.59
CA PRO A 64 27.40 -3.55 -8.67
C PRO A 64 27.56 -2.90 -7.28
N GLY A 65 27.59 -1.57 -7.23
CA GLY A 65 27.66 -0.82 -5.97
C GLY A 65 26.38 -0.89 -5.14
N MET A 66 25.23 -1.16 -5.76
CA MET A 66 23.94 -1.34 -5.08
C MET A 66 23.70 -2.80 -4.68
N LEU A 67 24.13 -3.75 -5.52
CA LEU A 67 24.00 -5.20 -5.26
C LEU A 67 24.67 -5.65 -3.96
N ARG A 68 25.69 -4.93 -3.49
CA ARG A 68 26.32 -5.18 -2.19
C ARG A 68 25.36 -5.04 -1.00
N PHE A 69 24.21 -4.39 -1.20
CA PHE A 69 23.16 -4.22 -0.21
C PHE A 69 21.99 -5.19 -0.43
N GLU A 70 22.09 -6.16 -1.35
CA GLU A 70 21.07 -7.20 -1.48
C GLU A 70 20.80 -7.84 -0.12
N SER A 71 19.52 -7.94 0.24
CA SER A 71 19.14 -8.63 1.48
C SER A 71 19.12 -10.15 1.27
N GLU A 72 19.68 -10.90 2.22
CA GLU A 72 19.58 -12.37 2.22
C GLU A 72 18.15 -12.86 2.52
N ASP A 73 17.30 -11.99 3.06
CA ASP A 73 15.91 -12.30 3.40
C ASP A 73 15.02 -12.31 2.15
N LYS A 74 14.77 -13.52 1.64
CA LYS A 74 13.94 -13.76 0.45
C LYS A 74 12.48 -14.06 0.78
N ARG A 75 12.05 -13.92 2.03
CA ARG A 75 10.69 -14.25 2.44
C ARG A 75 9.69 -13.29 1.80
N VAL A 76 8.59 -13.85 1.31
CA VAL A 76 7.40 -13.08 0.95
C VAL A 76 6.60 -12.84 2.22
N TYR A 77 6.46 -11.58 2.58
CA TYR A 77 5.62 -11.11 3.66
C TYR A 77 4.22 -10.89 3.12
N THR A 78 3.22 -11.46 3.77
CA THR A 78 1.80 -11.26 3.43
C THR A 78 1.14 -10.43 4.53
N PHE A 79 0.25 -9.52 4.14
CA PHE A 79 -0.40 -8.59 5.06
C PHE A 79 -1.90 -8.77 5.02
N ASN A 80 -2.46 -9.08 6.19
CA ASN A 80 -3.89 -9.14 6.40
C ASN A 80 -4.36 -7.84 7.04
N TYR A 81 -5.49 -7.32 6.57
CA TYR A 81 -6.10 -6.10 7.07
C TYR A 81 -7.41 -6.44 7.78
N PRO A 82 -7.74 -5.74 8.88
CA PRO A 82 -9.01 -5.95 9.58
C PRO A 82 -10.13 -5.31 8.75
N VAL A 83 -10.76 -6.14 7.93
CA VAL A 83 -11.87 -5.77 7.06
C VAL A 83 -12.93 -6.85 7.16
N ILE A 84 -14.13 -6.45 7.57
CA ILE A 84 -15.32 -7.29 7.68
C ILE A 84 -15.92 -7.46 6.28
N HIS A 85 -16.08 -6.35 5.55
CA HIS A 85 -16.62 -6.32 4.20
C HIS A 85 -15.79 -5.42 3.30
N TYR A 86 -15.41 -5.93 2.13
CA TYR A 86 -14.75 -5.15 1.09
C TYR A 86 -15.80 -4.61 0.11
N PRO A 87 -15.66 -3.35 -0.34
CA PRO A 87 -16.60 -2.78 -1.29
C PRO A 87 -16.55 -3.49 -2.64
N ASP A 88 -17.71 -3.80 -3.23
CA ASP A 88 -17.84 -4.31 -4.60
C ASP A 88 -17.62 -3.21 -5.64
N ALA A 89 -17.88 -1.96 -5.27
CA ALA A 89 -17.71 -0.79 -6.13
C ALA A 89 -17.28 0.44 -5.32
N ALA A 90 -15.98 0.58 -5.05
CA ALA A 90 -15.45 1.63 -4.19
C ALA A 90 -15.86 3.06 -4.61
N GLN A 91 -16.59 3.75 -3.73
CA GLN A 91 -17.05 5.13 -3.89
C GLN A 91 -16.28 6.05 -2.95
N THR A 92 -15.63 7.08 -3.49
CA THR A 92 -14.85 8.02 -2.66
C THR A 92 -15.77 8.99 -1.94
N VAL A 93 -15.62 9.09 -0.62
CA VAL A 93 -16.17 10.18 0.20
C VAL A 93 -15.03 11.09 0.67
N SER A 94 -15.34 12.37 0.90
CA SER A 94 -14.37 13.40 1.28
C SER A 94 -15.06 14.52 2.03
N PHE A 95 -14.37 15.07 3.03
CA PHE A 95 -14.83 16.26 3.76
C PHE A 95 -14.90 17.52 2.91
N ASP A 96 -14.26 17.53 1.72
CA ASP A 96 -14.38 18.62 0.75
C ASP A 96 -15.81 18.75 0.17
N LYS A 97 -16.60 17.66 0.23
CA LYS A 97 -17.95 17.59 -0.35
C LYS A 97 -19.04 17.39 0.70
N ILE A 98 -18.72 16.75 1.80
CA ILE A 98 -19.66 16.35 2.85
C ILE A 98 -19.02 16.72 4.19
N LEU A 99 -19.56 17.71 4.90
CA LEU A 99 -18.97 18.21 6.14
C LEU A 99 -18.90 17.14 7.23
N ASP A 100 -19.96 16.34 7.36
CA ASP A 100 -20.08 15.28 8.35
C ASP A 100 -20.26 13.93 7.65
N ILE A 101 -19.34 12.99 7.91
CA ILE A 101 -19.38 11.64 7.35
C ILE A 101 -19.69 10.67 8.48
N GLU A 102 -20.90 10.14 8.48
CA GLU A 102 -21.36 9.10 9.41
C GLU A 102 -21.51 7.76 8.69
N GLY A 103 -21.34 6.66 9.42
CA GLY A 103 -21.47 5.31 8.88
C GLY A 103 -20.92 4.24 9.82
N VAL A 104 -21.03 2.99 9.38
CA VAL A 104 -20.42 1.84 10.06
C VAL A 104 -19.03 1.63 9.48
N LEU A 105 -18.01 1.57 10.33
CA LEU A 105 -16.66 1.21 9.92
C LEU A 105 -16.59 -0.31 9.65
N GLU A 106 -16.56 -0.68 8.38
CA GLU A 106 -16.46 -2.07 7.94
C GLU A 106 -15.02 -2.56 7.82
N GLY A 107 -14.04 -1.65 7.76
CA GLY A 107 -12.64 -2.03 7.78
C GLY A 107 -11.64 -0.91 7.54
N ILE A 108 -10.36 -1.25 7.65
CA ILE A 108 -9.25 -0.35 7.32
C ILE A 108 -8.26 -1.03 6.37
N LYS A 109 -7.85 -0.35 5.31
CA LYS A 109 -6.79 -0.86 4.41
C LYS A 109 -5.85 0.25 3.98
N GLY A 110 -4.63 0.20 4.49
CA GLY A 110 -3.66 1.27 4.34
C GLY A 110 -4.14 2.58 4.97
N GLN A 111 -4.19 3.65 4.16
CA GLN A 111 -4.71 4.96 4.56
C GLN A 111 -6.24 5.13 4.36
N TYR A 112 -6.95 4.06 4.00
CA TYR A 112 -8.36 4.12 3.66
C TYR A 112 -9.22 3.50 4.76
N LEU A 113 -10.25 4.24 5.19
CA LEU A 113 -11.36 3.73 5.98
C LEU A 113 -12.44 3.22 5.01
N LEU A 114 -12.92 2.00 5.24
CA LEU A 114 -14.00 1.39 4.49
C LEU A 114 -15.27 1.51 5.34
N LEU A 115 -16.25 2.22 4.81
CA LEU A 115 -17.53 2.47 5.43
C LEU A 115 -18.63 1.73 4.67
N ASP A 116 -19.74 1.49 5.34
CA ASP A 116 -20.97 0.95 4.76
C ASP A 116 -21.40 1.65 3.47
N GLY A 117 -22.05 0.87 2.60
CA GLY A 117 -22.55 1.37 1.30
C GLY A 117 -21.44 1.58 0.26
N ASN A 118 -20.35 0.82 0.32
CA ASN A 118 -19.17 0.92 -0.56
C ASN A 118 -18.37 2.23 -0.43
N ARG A 119 -18.57 2.99 0.65
CA ARG A 119 -17.94 4.29 0.83
C ARG A 119 -16.51 4.12 1.33
N VAL A 120 -15.59 4.88 0.75
CA VAL A 120 -14.16 4.80 1.05
C VAL A 120 -13.63 6.20 1.31
N LEU A 121 -13.07 6.40 2.50
CA LEU A 121 -12.48 7.68 2.93
C LEU A 121 -10.95 7.55 3.00
N ASN A 122 -10.23 8.41 2.27
CA ASN A 122 -8.77 8.51 2.40
C ASN A 122 -8.43 9.47 3.54
N ILE A 123 -8.16 8.93 4.73
CA ILE A 123 -7.99 9.77 5.92
C ILE A 123 -6.74 10.64 5.85
N ARG A 124 -5.68 10.20 5.15
CA ARG A 124 -4.43 10.96 5.01
C ARG A 124 -4.61 12.29 4.28
N ARG A 125 -5.62 12.40 3.41
CA ARG A 125 -5.91 13.65 2.70
C ARG A 125 -6.39 14.77 3.64
N HIS A 126 -6.84 14.41 4.83
CA HIS A 126 -7.52 15.30 5.75
C HIS A 126 -6.68 15.52 7.01
N SER A 127 -6.67 16.75 7.50
CA SER A 127 -6.01 17.14 8.75
C SER A 127 -6.93 18.07 9.53
N GLY A 128 -6.88 17.99 10.87
CA GLY A 128 -7.67 18.85 11.75
C GLY A 128 -9.14 18.46 11.92
N TYR A 129 -9.48 17.18 11.77
CA TYR A 129 -10.82 16.65 12.01
C TYR A 129 -10.88 15.84 13.31
N GLU A 130 -12.02 15.91 14.00
CA GLU A 130 -12.34 15.04 15.14
C GLU A 130 -13.02 13.78 14.62
N MET A 131 -12.68 12.63 15.21
CA MET A 131 -13.37 11.36 14.96
C MET A 131 -13.91 10.82 16.27
N VAL A 132 -15.21 10.52 16.29
CA VAL A 132 -15.89 9.87 17.40
C VAL A 132 -16.27 8.46 16.94
N MET A 133 -16.02 7.47 17.78
CA MET A 133 -16.35 6.06 17.53
C MET A 133 -17.01 5.47 18.77
N ASP A 134 -18.19 4.88 18.57
CA ASP A 134 -18.93 4.15 19.60
C ASP A 134 -18.90 2.64 19.27
N TYR A 135 -18.89 1.80 20.31
CA TYR A 135 -18.76 0.33 20.21
C TYR A 135 -19.84 -0.42 20.98
#